data_AF-A0A954EW22-F1
#
_entry.id   AF-A0A954EW22-F1
#
_cell.length_a   1.000
_cell.length_b   1.000
_cell.length_c   1.000
_cell.angle_alpha   90.00
_cell.angle_beta   90.00
_cell.angle_gamma   90.00
#
_symmetry.space_group_name_H-M   'P 1'
#
loop_
_entity.id
_entity.type
_entity.pdbx_description
1 polymer ?
#
loop_
_entity_poly.entity_id
_entity_poly.type
_entity_poly.pdbx_seq_one_letter_code
_entity_poly.pdbx_strand_id
1 'polypeptide(L)'
;MESLVDVRPLDLIVLSLYLLGMLAMGLYFSRRNNSTEEYFVGGRSFPGWAIGLSMLGTSISSITFLAFPATAYGGNWSELVFNLMLPFVAVVAIVVFIPFFRRGQLTSTFEYLGVCFGPEV
;
A
#
# COMPACT_ATOMS: atom_id res chain seq x y z
N MET A 1 6.12 38.49 10.98
CA MET A 1 5.57 37.13 11.02
C MET A 1 4.99 36.88 9.63
N GLU A 2 5.89 36.49 8.72
CA GLU A 2 5.62 36.49 7.28
C GLU A 2 4.55 35.46 6.91
N SER A 3 3.70 35.81 5.96
CA SER A 3 2.66 34.95 5.37
C SER A 3 3.32 33.84 4.55
N LEU A 4 3.81 32.80 5.22
CA LEU A 4 4.68 31.78 4.58
C LEU A 4 3.95 30.77 3.70
N VAL A 5 2.61 30.84 3.56
CA VAL A 5 1.86 29.99 2.64
C VAL A 5 0.66 30.76 2.10
N ASP A 6 0.76 31.26 0.87
CA ASP A 6 -0.41 31.72 0.11
C ASP A 6 -1.20 30.50 -0.39
N VAL A 7 -1.95 29.86 0.51
CA VAL A 7 -2.88 28.78 0.15
C VAL A 7 -3.99 29.36 -0.70
N ARG A 8 -4.02 28.98 -1.98
CA ARG A 8 -5.07 29.44 -2.88
C ARG A 8 -6.38 28.76 -2.47
N PRO A 9 -7.53 29.44 -2.56
CA PRO A 9 -8.82 28.79 -2.30
C PRO A 9 -9.04 27.52 -3.13
N LEU A 10 -8.47 27.46 -4.34
CA LEU A 10 -8.50 26.28 -5.19
C LEU A 10 -7.75 25.08 -4.57
N ASP A 11 -6.62 25.31 -3.90
CA ASP A 11 -5.84 24.24 -3.25
C ASP A 11 -6.65 23.61 -2.11
N LEU A 12 -7.33 24.45 -1.33
CA LEU A 12 -8.23 24.00 -0.26
C LEU A 12 -9.43 23.21 -0.80
N ILE A 13 -10.00 23.63 -1.93
CA ILE A 13 -11.10 22.91 -2.58
C ILE A 13 -10.64 21.53 -3.03
N VAL A 14 -9.49 21.44 -3.72
CA VAL A 14 -8.95 20.16 -4.21
C VAL A 14 -8.63 19.23 -3.04
N LEU A 15 -7.98 19.73 -1.98
CA LEU A 15 -7.68 18.95 -0.79
C LEU A 15 -8.95 18.44 -0.10
N SER A 16 -9.94 19.32 0.07
CA SER A 16 -11.21 18.98 0.70
C SER A 16 -11.96 17.91 -0.12
N LEU A 17 -11.99 18.05 -1.44
CA LEU A 17 -12.63 17.09 -2.34
C LEU A 17 -11.93 15.72 -2.31
N TYR A 18 -10.59 15.70 -2.26
CA TYR A 18 -9.82 14.46 -2.09
C TYR A 18 -10.16 13.75 -0.77
N LEU A 19 -10.13 14.47 0.36
CA LEU A 19 -10.43 13.89 1.67
C LEU A 19 -11.87 13.39 1.77
N LEU A 20 -12.84 14.16 1.26
CA LEU A 20 -14.24 13.74 1.20
C LEU A 20 -14.43 12.53 0.29
N GLY A 21 -13.73 12.47 -0.84
CA GLY A 21 -13.75 11.32 -1.74
C GLY A 21 -13.24 10.04 -1.05
N MET A 22 -12.12 10.13 -0.33
CA MET A 22 -11.59 9.01 0.45
C MET A 22 -12.56 8.55 1.55
N LEU A 23 -13.16 9.49 2.29
CA LEU A 23 -14.14 9.19 3.32
C LEU A 23 -15.42 8.57 2.75
N ALA A 24 -15.93 9.10 1.63
CA ALA A 24 -17.09 8.55 0.93
C ALA A 24 -16.84 7.12 0.45
N MET A 25 -15.66 6.83 -0.11
CA MET A 25 -15.25 5.48 -0.47
C MET A 25 -15.25 4.54 0.73
N GLY A 26 -14.67 4.97 1.86
CA GLY A 26 -14.66 4.20 3.10
C GLY A 26 -16.08 3.86 3.59
N LEU A 27 -16.98 4.84 3.63
CA LEU A 27 -18.38 4.63 4.02
C LEU A 27 -19.14 3.73 3.05
N TYR A 28 -18.88 3.86 1.75
CA TYR A 28 -19.50 3.03 0.72
C TYR A 28 -19.11 1.56 0.88
N PHE A 29 -17.82 1.25 1.02
CA PHE A 29 -17.35 -0.13 1.17
C PHE A 29 -17.64 -0.71 2.55
N SER A 30 -17.64 0.11 3.61
CA SER A 30 -18.01 -0.32 4.97
C SER A 30 -19.43 -0.92 5.01
N ARG A 31 -20.36 -0.39 4.23
CA ARG A 31 -21.74 -0.91 4.14
C ARG A 31 -21.90 -2.18 3.31
N ARG A 32 -20.90 -2.51 2.48
CA ARG A 32 -20.98 -3.63 1.52
C ARG A 32 -20.27 -4.88 2.02
N ASN A 33 -19.46 -4.75 3.05
CA ASN A 33 -18.62 -5.80 3.56
C ASN A 33 -19.32 -6.58 4.69
N ASN A 34 -19.90 -7.74 4.36
CA ASN A 34 -20.81 -8.47 5.26
C ASN A 34 -20.16 -9.66 5.96
N SER A 35 -18.93 -10.03 5.59
CA SER A 35 -18.20 -11.14 6.20
C SER A 35 -16.73 -10.82 6.46
N THR A 36 -16.12 -11.57 7.37
CA THR A 36 -14.68 -11.53 7.66
C THR A 36 -13.85 -11.85 6.41
N GLU A 37 -14.32 -12.76 5.56
CA GLU A 37 -13.64 -13.11 4.31
C GLU A 37 -13.66 -11.95 3.30
N GLU A 38 -14.79 -11.26 3.16
CA GLU A 38 -14.86 -10.05 2.35
C GLU A 38 -13.95 -8.95 2.90
N TYR A 39 -13.87 -8.81 4.23
CA TYR A 39 -13.08 -7.75 4.87
C TYR A 39 -11.58 -7.92 4.67
N PHE A 40 -11.06 -9.12 4.95
CA PHE A 40 -9.62 -9.35 5.00
C PHE A 40 -9.03 -9.77 3.66
N VAL A 41 -9.78 -10.52 2.84
CA VAL A 41 -9.27 -11.05 1.56
C VAL A 41 -10.08 -10.59 0.35
N GLY A 42 -11.05 -9.69 0.52
CA GLY A 42 -11.82 -9.12 -0.59
C GLY A 42 -12.68 -10.14 -1.34
N GLY A 43 -13.08 -11.22 -0.66
CA GLY A 43 -13.75 -12.35 -1.29
C GLY A 43 -12.91 -13.04 -2.38
N ARG A 44 -11.58 -12.80 -2.40
CA ARG A 44 -10.63 -13.36 -3.37
C ARG A 44 -10.98 -13.10 -4.84
N SER A 45 -11.76 -12.03 -5.07
CA SER A 45 -12.36 -11.70 -6.37
C SER A 45 -11.59 -10.61 -7.14
N PHE A 46 -10.68 -9.90 -6.46
CA PHE A 46 -9.93 -8.81 -7.07
C PHE A 46 -8.92 -9.32 -8.11
N PRO A 47 -8.83 -8.67 -9.29
CA PRO A 47 -7.84 -9.03 -10.29
C PRO A 47 -6.43 -8.69 -9.78
N GLY A 48 -5.44 -9.52 -10.16
CA GLY A 48 -4.08 -9.41 -9.65
C GLY A 48 -3.41 -8.05 -9.86
N TRP A 49 -3.75 -7.34 -10.95
CA TRP A 49 -3.23 -5.99 -11.20
C TRP A 49 -3.73 -4.96 -10.17
N ALA A 50 -4.98 -5.08 -9.71
CA ALA A 50 -5.55 -4.18 -8.71
C ALA A 50 -4.90 -4.40 -7.34
N ILE A 51 -4.67 -5.67 -6.99
CA ILE A 51 -3.91 -6.04 -5.79
C ILE A 51 -2.47 -5.51 -5.89
N GLY A 52 -1.81 -5.68 -7.04
CA GLY A 52 -0.46 -5.18 -7.26
C GLY A 52 -0.34 -3.66 -7.10
N LEU A 53 -1.27 -2.89 -7.69
CA LEU A 53 -1.32 -1.44 -7.51
C LEU A 53 -1.57 -1.04 -6.05
N SER A 54 -2.43 -1.77 -5.34
CA SER A 54 -2.63 -1.54 -3.90
C SER A 54 -1.36 -1.78 -3.10
N MET A 55 -0.62 -2.87 -3.37
CA MET A 55 0.63 -3.17 -2.68
C MET A 55 1.71 -2.12 -2.93
N LEU A 56 1.81 -1.63 -4.18
CA LEU A 56 2.70 -0.53 -4.53
C LEU A 56 2.31 0.76 -3.81
N GLY A 57 1.01 1.10 -3.80
CA GLY A 57 0.48 2.25 -3.07
C GLY A 57 0.81 2.20 -1.59
N THR A 58 0.71 1.04 -0.94
CA THR A 58 1.07 0.83 0.47
C THR A 58 2.56 1.06 0.74
N SER A 59 3.42 0.80 -0.24
CA SER A 59 4.88 0.96 -0.08
C SER A 59 5.33 2.42 -0.19
N ILE A 60 4.53 3.29 -0.83
CA ILE A 60 4.85 4.71 -1.01
C ILE A 60 4.33 5.49 0.19
N SER A 61 5.21 6.28 0.82
CA SER A 61 4.87 7.12 1.98
C SER A 61 5.41 8.54 1.83
N SER A 62 5.08 9.42 2.78
CA SER A 62 5.60 10.78 2.83
C SER A 62 7.13 10.84 2.87
N ILE A 63 7.81 9.81 3.40
CA ILE A 63 9.27 9.71 3.39
C ILE A 63 9.79 9.69 1.96
N THR A 64 9.18 8.90 1.08
CA THR A 64 9.57 8.81 -0.34
C THR A 64 9.48 10.18 -1.03
N PHE A 65 8.46 10.98 -0.71
CA PHE A 65 8.24 12.28 -1.33
C PHE A 65 9.13 13.41 -0.77
N LEU A 66 9.44 13.37 0.52
CA LEU A 66 10.20 14.45 1.18
C LEU A 66 11.67 14.11 1.34
N ALA A 67 11.98 12.91 1.82
CA ALA A 67 13.34 12.53 2.19
C ALA A 67 14.20 12.21 0.96
N PHE A 68 13.71 11.43 -0.01
CA PHE A 68 14.54 11.00 -1.15
C PHE A 68 14.96 12.16 -2.06
N PRO A 69 14.10 13.14 -2.41
CA PRO A 69 14.56 14.30 -3.14
C PRO A 69 15.54 15.16 -2.32
N ALA A 70 15.32 15.28 -1.01
CA ALA A 70 16.22 16.03 -0.13
C ALA A 70 17.61 15.39 -0.05
N THR A 71 17.71 14.06 0.05
CA THR A 71 18.99 13.34 0.06
C THR A 71 19.67 13.37 -1.31
N ALA A 72 18.92 13.29 -2.41
CA ALA A 72 19.46 13.43 -3.76
C ALA A 72 19.97 14.84 -4.03
N TYR A 73 19.29 15.86 -3.50
CA TYR A 73 19.69 17.27 -3.63
C TYR A 73 20.95 17.57 -2.82
N GLY A 74 21.03 17.11 -1.57
CA GLY A 74 22.16 17.37 -0.68
C GLY A 74 23.37 16.43 -0.89
N GLY A 75 23.18 15.32 -1.62
CA GLY A 75 24.17 14.26 -1.74
C GLY A 75 24.25 13.68 -3.15
N ASN A 76 23.83 12.43 -3.29
CA ASN A 76 23.94 11.66 -4.53
C ASN A 76 22.70 10.78 -4.76
N TRP A 77 22.71 10.03 -5.86
CA TRP A 77 21.55 9.27 -6.33
C TRP A 77 21.56 7.81 -5.83
N SER A 78 22.25 7.50 -4.74
CA SER A 78 22.35 6.11 -4.25
C SER A 78 20.98 5.51 -3.89
N GLU A 79 20.07 6.32 -3.35
CA GLU A 79 18.69 5.91 -3.04
C GLU A 79 17.91 5.46 -4.29
N LEU A 80 18.24 6.00 -5.47
CA LEU A 80 17.59 5.60 -6.72
C LEU A 80 17.87 4.13 -7.03
N VAL A 81 19.11 3.65 -6.80
CA VAL A 81 19.50 2.28 -7.12
C VAL A 81 18.70 1.28 -6.29
N PHE A 82 18.54 1.55 -4.98
CA PHE A 82 17.73 0.72 -4.11
C PHE A 82 16.26 0.69 -4.54
N ASN A 83 15.68 1.85 -4.84
CA ASN A 83 14.29 1.94 -5.30
C ASN A 83 14.07 1.28 -6.66
N LEU A 84 15.05 1.31 -7.57
CA LEU A 84 14.98 0.66 -8.87
C LEU A 84 15.06 -0.87 -8.78
N MET A 85 15.61 -1.41 -7.68
CA MET A 85 15.56 -2.85 -7.39
C MET A 85 14.19 -3.33 -6.90
N LEU A 86 13.36 -2.45 -6.33
CA LEU A 86 12.04 -2.85 -5.78
C LEU A 86 11.12 -3.51 -6.82
N PRO A 87 10.95 -3.00 -8.05
CA PRO A 87 10.18 -3.70 -9.08
C PRO A 87 10.72 -5.09 -9.41
N PHE A 88 12.05 -5.24 -9.46
CA PHE A 88 12.67 -6.54 -9.72
C PHE A 88 12.38 -7.53 -8.58
N VAL A 89 12.57 -7.11 -7.34
CA VAL A 89 12.24 -7.91 -6.15
C VAL A 89 10.74 -8.24 -6.12
N ALA A 90 9.87 -7.30 -6.48
CA ALA A 90 8.44 -7.53 -6.56
C ALA A 90 8.07 -8.62 -7.59
N VAL A 91 8.70 -8.62 -8.77
CA VAL A 91 8.50 -9.68 -9.78
C VAL A 91 8.96 -11.03 -9.25
N VAL A 92 10.15 -11.10 -8.65
CA VAL A 92 10.66 -12.33 -8.03
C VAL A 92 9.70 -12.81 -6.94
N ALA A 93 9.21 -11.90 -6.11
CA ALA A 93 8.29 -12.25 -5.04
C ALA A 93 6.93 -12.75 -5.57
N ILE A 94 6.42 -12.14 -6.64
CA ILE A 94 5.21 -12.59 -7.34
C ILE A 94 5.38 -14.01 -7.88
N VAL A 95 6.52 -14.33 -8.47
CA VAL A 95 6.74 -15.65 -9.08
C VAL A 95 7.00 -16.73 -8.01
N VAL A 96 7.69 -16.39 -6.92
CA VAL A 96 8.12 -17.36 -5.91
C VAL A 96 7.12 -17.48 -4.75
N PHE A 97 6.72 -16.36 -4.14
CA PHE A 97 5.92 -16.37 -2.91
C PHE A 97 4.41 -16.43 -3.17
N ILE A 98 3.88 -15.80 -4.23
CA ILE A 98 2.42 -15.83 -4.48
C ILE A 98 1.89 -17.26 -4.72
N PRO A 99 2.52 -18.13 -5.52
CA PRO A 99 2.04 -19.50 -5.71
C PRO A 99 2.04 -20.31 -4.41
N PHE A 100 2.95 -19.98 -3.50
CA PHE A 100 3.05 -20.61 -2.18
C PHE A 100 1.91 -20.14 -1.26
N PHE A 101 1.73 -18.83 -1.09
CA PHE A 101 0.68 -18.29 -0.22
C PHE A 101 -0.75 -18.56 -0.73
N ARG A 102 -0.95 -18.67 -2.06
CA ARG A 102 -2.27 -18.97 -2.62
C ARG A 102 -2.74 -20.42 -2.47
N ARG A 103 -1.85 -21.38 -2.17
CA ARG A 103 -2.21 -22.80 -2.03
C ARG A 103 -2.94 -23.12 -0.72
N GLY A 104 -2.71 -22.35 0.34
CA GLY A 104 -3.24 -22.65 1.68
C GLY A 104 -4.57 -21.98 2.04
N GLN A 105 -5.13 -21.13 1.16
CA GLN A 105 -6.29 -20.26 1.48
C GLN A 105 -6.17 -19.54 2.84
N LEU A 106 -4.95 -19.25 3.27
CA LEU A 106 -4.67 -18.67 4.56
C LEU A 106 -5.13 -17.20 4.57
N THR A 107 -5.65 -16.76 5.70
CA THR A 107 -6.11 -15.37 5.89
C THR A 107 -4.98 -14.51 6.46
N SER A 108 -4.02 -15.13 7.15
CA SER A 108 -2.90 -14.46 7.79
C SER A 108 -1.59 -15.23 7.55
N THR A 109 -0.48 -14.49 7.44
CA THR A 109 0.86 -15.09 7.41
C THR A 109 1.15 -15.87 8.70
N PHE A 110 0.58 -15.45 9.84
CA PHE A 110 0.73 -16.17 11.11
C PHE A 110 0.05 -17.54 11.10
N GLU A 111 -1.04 -17.68 10.35
CA GLU A 111 -1.69 -18.99 10.15
C GLU A 111 -0.74 -19.97 9.45
N TYR A 112 0.06 -19.49 8.49
CA TYR A 112 1.12 -20.28 7.86
C TYR A 112 2.21 -20.69 8.86
N LEU A 113 2.65 -19.75 9.70
CA LEU A 113 3.66 -20.03 10.73
C LEU A 113 3.16 -21.06 11.74
N GLY A 114 1.88 -21.00 12.11
CA GLY A 114 1.24 -21.98 12.99
C GLY A 114 1.24 -23.40 12.41
N VAL A 115 1.07 -23.54 11.10
CA VAL A 115 1.15 -24.84 10.40
C VAL A 115 2.59 -25.38 10.41
N CYS A 116 3.60 -24.51 10.27
CA CYS A 116 5.00 -24.92 10.21
C CYS A 116 5.62 -25.21 11.58
N PHE A 117 5.29 -24.41 12.60
CA PHE A 117 6.00 -24.38 13.88
C PHE A 117 5.09 -24.65 15.10
N GLY A 118 3.77 -24.78 14.90
CA GLY A 118 2.79 -25.04 15.96
C GLY A 118 1.97 -23.81 16.35
N PRO A 119 0.83 -23.98 17.04
CA PRO A 119 -0.14 -22.90 17.32
C PRO A 119 0.33 -21.82 18.31
N GLU A 120 1.54 -21.93 18.87
CA GLU A 120 2.08 -21.05 19.91
C GLU A 120 3.02 -19.95 19.36
N VAL A 121 3.36 -19.98 18.07
CA VAL A 121 4.17 -18.95 17.38
C VAL A 121 3.33 -17.86 16.73
#